data_AF-A0A411DXI4-F1
#
_entry.id   AF-A0A411DXI4-F1
#
_cell.length_a   1.000
_cell.length_b   1.000
_cell.length_c   1.000
_cell.angle_alpha   90.00
_cell.angle_beta   90.00
_cell.angle_gamma   90.00
#
_symmetry.space_group_name_H-M   'P 1'
#
loop_
_entity.id
_entity.type
_entity.pdbx_description
1 polymer ?
#
loop_
_entity_poly.entity_id
_entity_poly.type
_entity_poly.pdbx_seq_one_letter_code
_entity_poly.pdbx_strand_id
1 'polypeptide(L)' 'LVWTIGTVIFILMMATAFLGYVLPYGQMSLWGATVITNLMSAIPWVGQDIVE' A
#
# COMPACT_ATOMS: atom_id res chain seq x y z
N LEU A 1 -9.53 -17.96 -15.84
CA LEU A 1 -8.22 -18.00 -15.16
C LEU A 1 -7.32 -16.84 -15.58
N VAL A 2 -7.08 -16.62 -16.87
CA VAL A 2 -6.27 -15.49 -17.37
C VAL A 2 -6.68 -14.14 -16.74
N TRP A 3 -7.98 -13.86 -16.67
CA TRP A 3 -8.49 -12.63 -16.03
C TRP A 3 -8.13 -12.53 -14.55
N THR A 4 -8.39 -13.57 -13.77
CA THR A 4 -8.06 -13.63 -12.33
C THR A 4 -6.56 -13.44 -12.10
N ILE A 5 -5.73 -14.10 -12.92
CA ILE A 5 -4.26 -13.95 -12.87
C ILE A 5 -3.87 -12.51 -13.22
N GLY A 6 -4.47 -11.91 -14.24
CA GLY A 6 -4.27 -10.51 -14.59
C GLY A 6 -4.62 -9.53 -13.46
N THR A 7 -5.75 -9.75 -12.77
CA THR A 7 -6.14 -8.94 -11.61
C THR A 7 -5.16 -9.08 -10.45
N VAL A 8 -4.66 -10.29 -10.18
CA VAL A 8 -3.65 -10.51 -9.15
C VAL A 8 -2.35 -9.78 -9.50
N ILE A 9 -1.88 -9.90 -10.74
CA ILE A 9 -0.68 -9.19 -11.23
C ILE A 9 -0.85 -7.68 -11.11
N PHE A 10 -2.04 -7.15 -11.44
CA PHE A 10 -2.34 -5.72 -11.34
C PHE A 10 -2.16 -5.21 -9.91
N ILE A 11 -2.70 -5.91 -8.91
CA ILE A 11 -2.56 -5.54 -7.49
C ILE A 11 -1.07 -5.59 -7.06
N LEU A 12 -0.34 -6.64 -7.46
CA LEU A 12 1.08 -6.78 -7.14
C LEU A 12 1.94 -5.68 -7.76
N MET A 13 1.65 -5.25 -8.98
CA MET A 13 2.37 -4.14 -9.63
C MET A 13 2.10 -2.81 -8.92
N MET A 14 0.87 -2.54 -8.49
CA MET A 14 0.56 -1.34 -7.70
C MET A 14 1.35 -1.30 -6.38
N ALA A 15 1.40 -2.42 -5.66
CA ALA A 15 2.19 -2.54 -4.43
C ALA A 15 3.69 -2.33 -4.68
N THR A 16 4.24 -2.93 -5.73
CA THR A 16 5.67 -2.80 -6.09
C THR A 16 6.03 -1.36 -6.45
N ALA A 17 5.20 -0.69 -7.24
CA ALA A 17 5.42 0.71 -7.62
C ALA A 17 5.34 1.65 -6.42
N PHE A 18 4.39 1.42 -5.51
CA PHE A 18 4.27 2.19 -4.28
C PHE A 18 5.51 2.04 -3.38
N LEU A 19 5.98 0.81 -3.12
CA LEU A 19 7.22 0.59 -2.37
C LEU A 19 8.44 1.23 -3.05
N GLY A 20 8.51 1.15 -4.38
CA GLY A 20 9.49 1.85 -5.21
C GLY A 20 9.53 3.37 -4.98
N TYR A 21 8.34 3.98 -4.89
CA TYR A 21 8.18 5.41 -4.67
C TYR A 21 8.55 5.88 -3.26
N VAL A 22 8.43 5.00 -2.26
CA VAL A 22 8.77 5.34 -0.86
C VAL A 22 10.29 5.36 -0.60
N LEU A 23 11.07 4.59 -1.37
CA LEU A 23 12.53 4.40 -1.16
C LEU A 23 13.39 5.68 -1.17
N PRO A 24 13.13 6.71 -2.00
CA PRO A 24 13.93 7.94 -2.01
C PRO A 24 13.70 8.86 -0.81
N TYR A 25 12.72 8.57 0.07
CA TYR A 25 12.42 9.34 1.29
C TYR A 25 12.21 10.86 1.07
N GLY A 26 11.65 11.25 -0.08
CA GLY A 26 11.24 12.64 -0.31
C GLY A 26 10.00 13.04 0.51
N GLN A 27 9.71 14.34 0.59
CA GLN A 27 8.54 14.87 1.31
C GLN A 27 7.23 14.20 0.86
N MET A 28 6.96 14.18 -0.45
CA MET A 28 5.75 13.54 -0.99
C MET A 28 5.72 12.02 -0.79
N SER A 29 6.90 11.39 -0.75
CA SER A 29 7.06 9.96 -0.48
C SER A 29 6.69 9.62 0.97
N LEU A 30 7.13 10.42 1.94
CA LEU A 30 6.79 10.27 3.36
C LEU A 30 5.30 10.50 3.63
N TRP A 31 4.74 11.57 3.07
CA TRP A 31 3.31 11.85 3.20
C TRP A 31 2.46 10.78 2.51
N GLY A 32 2.87 10.33 1.33
CA GLY A 32 2.22 9.23 0.62
C GLY A 32 2.25 7.91 1.41
N ALA A 33 3.40 7.56 1.98
CA ALA A 33 3.54 6.39 2.85
C ALA A 33 2.60 6.47 4.07
N THR A 34 2.58 7.63 4.73
CA THR A 34 1.75 7.87 5.92
C THR A 34 0.26 7.75 5.60
N VAL A 35 -0.22 8.38 4.52
CA VAL A 35 -1.65 8.36 4.19
C VAL A 35 -2.11 6.96 3.77
N ILE A 36 -1.34 6.27 2.92
CA ILE A 36 -1.73 4.96 2.38
C ILE A 36 -1.74 3.88 3.44
N THR A 37 -0.73 3.85 4.32
CA THR A 37 -0.69 2.87 5.43
C THR A 37 -1.78 3.14 6.46
N ASN A 38 -2.08 4.41 6.75
CA ASN A 38 -3.18 4.77 7.64
C ASN A 38 -4.57 4.37 7.13
N LEU A 39 -4.76 4.02 5.84
CA LEU A 39 -6.02 3.44 5.39
C LEU A 39 -6.34 2.11 6.08
N MET A 40 -5.31 1.36 6.50
CA MET A 40 -5.47 0.10 7.22
C MET A 40 -6.02 0.29 8.63
N SER A 41 -5.85 1.50 9.21
CA SER A 41 -6.38 1.86 10.52
C SER A 41 -7.92 1.86 10.59
N ALA A 42 -8.58 1.94 9.43
CA ALA A 42 -10.04 1.91 9.32
C ALA A 42 -10.64 0.51 9.54
N ILE A 43 -9.82 -0.54 9.66
CA ILE A 43 -10.28 -1.91 9.94
C ILE A 43 -10.70 -2.00 11.42
N PRO A 44 -11.95 -2.40 11.74
CA PRO A 44 -12.39 -2.55 13.12
C PRO A 44 -11.55 -3.60 13.88
N TRP A 45 -11.32 -3.33 15.17
CA TRP A 45 -10.61 -4.19 16.13
C TRP A 45 -9.12 -4.41 15.91
N VAL A 46 -8.65 -4.53 14.66
CA VAL A 46 -7.25 -4.86 14.34
C VAL A 46 -6.52 -3.77 13.54
N GLY A 47 -7.21 -2.71 13.13
CA GLY A 47 -6.64 -1.70 12.24
C GLY A 47 -5.45 -0.95 12.83
N GLN A 48 -5.48 -0.63 14.13
CA GLN A 48 -4.36 0.06 14.79
C GLN A 48 -3.16 -0.88 14.92
N ASP A 49 -3.37 -2.13 15.36
CA ASP A 49 -2.32 -3.14 15.48
C ASP A 49 -1.60 -3.48 14.16
N ILE A 50 -2.20 -3.15 13.01
CA ILE A 50 -1.63 -3.38 11.67
C ILE A 50 -0.79 -2.17 11.20
N VAL A 51 -1.09 -0.97 11.69
CA VAL A 51 -0.42 0.28 11.29
C VAL A 51 0.76 0.61 12.18
N GLU A 52 0.64 0.30 13.49
CA GLU A 52 1.70 0.45 14.48
C GLU A 52 2.81 -0.60 14.35
#